data_AF-A0AAP8T1H4-F1
#
_entry.id   AF-A0AAP8T1H4-F1
#
_cell.length_a   1.000
_cell.length_b   1.000
_cell.length_c   1.000
_cell.angle_alpha   90.00
_cell.angle_beta   90.00
_cell.angle_gamma   90.00
#
_symmetry.space_group_name_H-M   'P 1'
#
loop_
_entity.id
_entity.type
_entity.pdbx_description
1 polymer ?
#
loop_
_entity_poly.entity_id
_entity_poly.type
_entity_poly.pdbx_seq_one_letter_code
_entity_poly.pdbx_strand_id
1 'polypeptide(L)' 'CIPKQIAKDISHDLSIPTIGIGAGLECDGQVLVYLDLITYGVGKVSKFVKHYANVSTTIENAIASYVQEVKAKQFP' A
#
# COMPACT_ATOMS: atom_id res chain seq x y z
N CYS A 1 -9.31 -11.55 -3.94
CA CYS A 1 -9.98 -10.53 -4.78
C CYS A 1 -11.28 -11.09 -5.29
N ILE A 2 -12.33 -10.28 -5.35
CA ILE A 2 -13.67 -10.68 -5.81
C ILE A 2 -14.06 -9.79 -6.99
N PRO A 3 -14.73 -10.32 -8.04
CA PRO A 3 -15.28 -9.50 -9.12
C PRO A 3 -16.21 -8.39 -8.59
N LYS A 4 -16.08 -7.18 -9.14
CA LYS A 4 -16.84 -6.00 -8.67
C LYS A 4 -18.36 -6.18 -8.64
N GLN A 5 -18.91 -6.98 -9.56
CA GLN A 5 -20.35 -7.25 -9.61
C GLN A 5 -20.80 -8.07 -8.40
N ILE A 6 -20.03 -9.10 -8.05
CA ILE A 6 -20.34 -9.96 -6.89
C ILE A 6 -20.21 -9.16 -5.59
N ALA A 7 -19.18 -8.32 -5.47
CA ALA A 7 -19.01 -7.47 -4.30
C ALA A 7 -20.18 -6.49 -4.13
N LYS A 8 -20.70 -5.92 -5.22
CA LYS A 8 -21.88 -5.07 -5.22
C LYS A 8 -23.12 -5.81 -4.74
N ASP A 9 -23.39 -6.99 -5.30
CA ASP A 9 -24.58 -7.77 -4.97
C ASP A 9 -24.56 -8.14 -3.47
N ILE A 10 -23.42 -8.61 -2.96
CA ILE A 10 -23.23 -8.91 -1.53
C ILE A 10 -23.44 -7.68 -0.63
N SER A 11 -22.89 -6.52 -1.02
CA SER A 11 -22.98 -5.29 -0.21
C SER A 11 -24.41 -4.74 -0.15
N HIS A 12 -25.21 -4.96 -1.21
CA HIS A 12 -26.63 -4.62 -1.20
C HIS A 12 -27.50 -5.58 -0.37
N ASP A 13 -27.18 -6.87 -0.38
CA ASP A 13 -28.00 -7.90 0.27
C ASP A 13 -27.80 -7.95 1.81
N LEU A 14 -26.65 -7.49 2.29
CA LEU A 14 -26.33 -7.47 3.72
C LEU A 14 -26.78 -6.17 4.38
N SER A 15 -27.30 -6.29 5.61
CA SER A 15 -27.62 -5.13 6.46
C SER A 15 -26.41 -4.57 7.20
N ILE A 16 -25.31 -5.32 7.27
CA ILE A 16 -24.06 -4.91 7.91
C ILE A 16 -23.10 -4.29 6.88
N PRO A 17 -22.23 -3.34 7.29
CA PRO A 17 -21.23 -2.77 6.40
C PRO A 17 -20.22 -3.80 5.89
N THR A 18 -19.82 -3.65 4.64
CA THR A 18 -18.82 -4.46 3.94
C THR A 18 -17.52 -3.67 3.73
N ILE A 19 -16.36 -4.32 3.95
CA ILE A 19 -15.05 -3.71 3.74
C ILE A 19 -14.29 -4.48 2.67
N GLY A 20 -13.99 -3.82 1.54
CA GLY A 20 -13.37 -4.42 0.37
C GLY A 20 -11.84 -4.25 0.30
N ILE A 21 -11.15 -5.29 -0.19
CA ILE A 21 -9.76 -5.22 -0.68
C ILE A 21 -9.68 -5.89 -2.05
N GLY A 22 -9.49 -5.09 -3.10
CA GLY A 22 -9.58 -5.59 -4.48
C GLY A 22 -10.96 -6.18 -4.81
N ALA A 23 -12.02 -5.52 -4.34
CA ALA A 23 -13.42 -5.89 -4.55
C ALA A 23 -14.22 -4.85 -5.36
N GLY A 24 -13.58 -3.76 -5.80
CA GLY A 24 -14.26 -2.62 -6.42
C GLY A 24 -14.76 -1.61 -5.39
N LEU A 25 -15.43 -0.57 -5.87
CA LEU A 25 -15.84 0.60 -5.09
C LEU A 25 -17.22 0.46 -4.42
N GLU A 26 -17.94 -0.63 -4.69
CA GLU A 26 -19.33 -0.83 -4.26
C GLU A 26 -19.43 -1.44 -2.85
N CYS A 27 -18.30 -1.72 -2.19
CA CYS A 27 -18.28 -2.00 -0.74
C CYS A 27 -18.36 -0.68 0.05
N ASP A 28 -18.93 -0.74 1.26
CA ASP A 28 -19.13 0.44 2.12
C ASP A 28 -17.82 1.07 2.63
N GLY A 29 -16.76 0.28 2.66
CA GLY A 29 -15.42 0.74 2.99
C GLY A 29 -14.34 -0.02 2.24
N GLN A 30 -13.10 0.44 2.42
CA GLN A 30 -11.93 -0.11 1.77
C GLN A 30 -10.84 -0.38 2.79
N VAL A 31 -10.05 -1.44 2.56
CA VAL A 31 -8.87 -1.75 3.34
C VAL A 31 -7.69 -2.04 2.41
N LEU A 32 -6.52 -1.56 2.80
CA LEU A 32 -5.25 -1.83 2.16
C LEU A 32 -4.18 -2.08 3.21
N VAL A 33 -3.18 -2.87 2.86
CA VAL A 33 -1.99 -3.05 3.70
C VAL A 33 -1.16 -1.76 3.64
N TYR A 34 -0.84 -1.20 4.80
CA TYR A 34 -0.07 0.05 4.91
C TYR A 34 1.25 0.00 4.13
N LEU A 35 1.99 -1.10 4.23
CA LEU A 35 3.28 -1.30 3.55
C LEU A 35 3.15 -1.30 2.02
N ASP A 36 2.07 -1.87 1.48
CA ASP A 36 1.77 -1.86 0.04
C ASP A 36 1.46 -0.44 -0.44
N LEU A 37 0.78 0.36 0.40
CA LEU A 37 0.39 1.73 0.11
C LEU A 37 1.61 2.67 0.00
N ILE A 38 2.61 2.49 0.87
CA ILE A 38 3.84 3.30 0.91
C ILE A 38 5.04 2.67 0.20
N THR A 39 4.85 1.49 -0.39
CA THR A 39 5.89 0.72 -1.09
C THR A 39 7.15 0.54 -0.25
N TYR A 40 7.04 -0.09 0.92
CA TYR A 40 8.18 -0.45 1.79
C TYR A 40 8.35 -1.96 1.92
N GLY A 41 9.51 -2.48 1.53
CA GLY A 41 9.83 -3.92 1.64
C GLY A 41 8.95 -4.84 0.80
N VAL A 42 8.23 -4.29 -0.17
CA VAL A 42 7.33 -5.03 -1.06
C VAL A 42 8.07 -5.47 -2.32
N GLY A 43 8.01 -6.78 -2.59
CA GLY A 43 8.42 -7.34 -3.88
C GLY A 43 7.32 -7.14 -4.93
N LYS A 44 6.55 -8.20 -5.23
CA LYS A 44 5.45 -8.14 -6.19
C LYS A 44 4.17 -7.62 -5.54
N VAL A 45 3.82 -6.37 -5.85
CA VAL A 45 2.60 -5.74 -5.35
C VAL A 45 1.38 -6.28 -6.11
N SER A 46 0.28 -6.51 -5.39
CA SER A 46 -0.99 -6.93 -5.99
C SER A 46 -1.58 -5.85 -6.90
N LYS A 47 -2.15 -6.27 -8.04
CA LYS A 47 -2.65 -5.36 -9.10
C LYS A 47 -3.75 -4.37 -8.67
N PHE A 48 -4.42 -4.63 -7.56
CA PHE A 48 -5.49 -3.77 -7.03
C PHE A 48 -4.98 -2.67 -6.09
N VAL A 49 -3.70 -2.70 -5.73
CA VAL A 49 -3.10 -1.70 -4.86
C VAL A 49 -2.75 -0.46 -5.70
N LYS A 50 -3.16 0.71 -5.23
CA LYS A 50 -2.61 1.98 -5.68
C LYS A 50 -1.49 2.40 -4.74
N HIS A 51 -0.31 2.67 -5.30
CA HIS A 51 0.80 3.26 -4.56
C HIS A 51 0.56 4.75 -4.35
N TYR A 52 0.70 5.21 -3.10
CA TYR A 52 0.60 6.62 -2.74
C TYR A 52 1.98 7.22 -2.47
N ALA A 53 2.97 6.41 -2.10
CA ALA A 53 4.35 6.82 -1.95
C ALA A 53 5.30 5.65 -2.28
N ASN A 54 6.55 5.97 -2.60
CA ASN A 54 7.65 5.01 -2.65
C ASN A 54 8.69 5.36 -1.58
N VAL A 55 8.48 4.81 -0.39
CA VAL A 55 9.32 5.06 0.78
C VAL A 55 10.60 4.21 0.74
N SER A 56 10.61 3.07 0.02
CA SER A 56 11.84 2.26 -0.13
C SER A 56 12.99 3.10 -0.69
N THR A 57 12.77 3.82 -1.79
CA THR A 57 13.80 4.68 -2.38
C THR A 57 14.23 5.81 -1.44
N THR A 58 13.31 6.40 -0.69
CA THR A 58 13.63 7.44 0.30
C THR A 58 14.54 6.89 1.41
N ILE A 59 14.24 5.70 1.92
CA ILE A 59 15.04 5.05 2.97
C ILE A 59 16.41 4.66 2.43
N GLU A 60 16.48 4.05 1.25
CA GLU A 60 17.75 3.68 0.59
C GLU A 60 18.66 4.90 0.43
N ASN A 61 18.12 6.01 -0.07
CA ASN A 61 18.88 7.25 -0.25
C ASN A 61 19.34 7.84 1.08
N ALA A 62 18.48 7.85 2.11
CA ALA A 62 18.84 8.38 3.41
C ALA A 62 20.00 7.59 4.05
N ILE A 63 19.92 6.25 3.99
CA ILE A 63 20.97 5.37 4.51
C ILE A 63 22.27 5.56 3.71
N ALA A 64 22.18 5.65 2.38
CA ALA A 64 23.34 5.86 1.53
C ALA A 64 24.04 7.21 1.81
N SER A 65 23.27 8.29 1.97
CA SER A 65 23.79 9.61 2.33
C SER A 65 24.51 9.59 3.66
N TYR A 66 23.89 8.99 4.68
CA TYR A 66 24.50 8.84 6.00
C TYR A 66 25.83 8.07 5.93
N VAL A 67 25.86 6.94 5.22
CA VAL A 67 27.08 6.14 5.04
C VAL A 67 28.17 6.95 4.33
N GLN A 68 27.80 7.75 3.33
CA GLN A 68 28.73 8.62 2.61
C GLN A 68 29.33 9.68 3.56
N GLU A 69 28.50 10.39 4.32
CA GLU A 69 28.94 11.44 5.23
C GLU A 69 29.84 10.90 6.35
N VAL A 70 29.51 9.74 6.93
CA VAL A 70 30.37 9.07 7.93
C VAL A 70 31.74 8.72 7.34
N LYS A 71 31.78 8.14 6.12
CA LYS A 71 33.04 7.80 5.45
C LYS A 71 33.86 9.03 5.07
N ALA A 72 33.19 10.13 4.73
CA ALA A 72 33.81 11.41 4.43
C ALA A 72 34.21 12.19 5.69
N LYS A 73 33.92 11.69 6.90
CA LYS A 73 34.06 12.42 8.16
C LYS A 73 33.34 13.78 8.17
N GLN A 74 32.21 13.84 7.46
CA GLN A 74 31.29 14.98 7.46
C GLN A 74 30.16 14.80 8.47
N PHE A 75 30.02 13.57 8.99
CA PHE A 75 29.11 13.26 10.09
C PHE A 75 29.91 12.75 11.32
N PRO A 76 29.58 13.21 12.54
CA PRO A 76 28.71 14.37 12.76
C PRO A 76 29.32 15.64 12.14
#